data_AF-A0A2I4FEL9-F1
#
_entry.id   AF-A0A2I4FEL9-F1
#
_cell.length_a   1.000
_cell.length_b   1.000
_cell.length_c   1.000
_cell.angle_alpha   90.00
_cell.angle_beta   90.00
_cell.angle_gamma   90.00
#
_symmetry.space_group_name_H-M   'P 1'
#
loop_
_entity.id
_entity.type
_entity.pdbx_description
1 polymer ?
#
loop_
_entity_poly.entity_id
_entity_poly.type
_entity_poly.pdbx_seq_one_letter_code
_entity_poly.pdbx_strand_id
1 'polypeptide(L)'
;MFILSATPSSTFSISTATAHRVSLSFSSSCSSYIAASSLCSLSVRFGVRRPVFPCLSHCLNMRAMAEIVRDKESTDKNVAHAASSPEERRNEPSLSRTFLHASSEEELLAGIRKEREAGKLPPTIALGMEVLYHNYKTAVFESGNPRADEIVLSNMTVALDRMFSDVEEPFDFSPYHKALREPFDYYLFGQNYIRPLVDFRNSYVGNISLFYEMEEKLQQGHNIVLMSNHQTEADPAVIALLLEATNPSIAERMTYVAGDRVLIDPLCKPFSMGRNLICVYSKKHMNDVPKLVEMKRKANTRSLKEMALLLRGGSQIIWIAPSGGRDRPYPQTQEWYPAPFDASSVDNMRRLAEHSGTPGHIYPLAILCHDIMPPPPHVEKEIGEERVISFHGVGVSVAPGINFSEISAACENPEEAKEAYTQALYNSVTEQYNVLKSAIHGKQGLQASIPDVSLSQPWNS
;
A
#
# COMPACT_ATOMS: atom_id res chain seq x y z
N MET A 1 46.62 62.16 -3.86
CA MET A 1 47.84 61.57 -3.26
C MET A 1 48.31 60.45 -4.20
N PHE A 2 49.57 60.01 -4.10
CA PHE A 2 50.25 59.09 -5.04
C PHE A 2 49.51 57.71 -5.18
N ILE A 3 49.30 57.10 -6.37
CA ILE A 3 50.23 56.46 -7.34
C ILE A 3 50.79 55.13 -6.79
N LEU A 4 50.80 53.96 -7.46
CA LEU A 4 50.34 53.43 -8.77
C LEU A 4 49.78 51.98 -8.54
N SER A 5 49.55 50.97 -9.41
CA SER A 5 49.70 50.59 -10.86
C SER A 5 48.67 49.44 -11.16
N ALA A 6 48.21 49.05 -12.36
CA ALA A 6 48.80 48.77 -13.69
C ALA A 6 49.63 47.45 -13.77
N THR A 7 49.50 46.52 -14.73
CA THR A 7 48.54 46.30 -15.85
C THR A 7 48.65 44.83 -16.35
N PRO A 8 47.67 44.27 -17.11
CA PRO A 8 47.75 42.91 -17.68
C PRO A 8 48.33 42.87 -19.10
N SER A 9 48.66 41.67 -19.63
CA SER A 9 48.39 41.18 -21.01
C SER A 9 49.42 40.16 -21.52
N SER A 10 48.96 39.10 -22.19
CA SER A 10 49.44 38.69 -23.53
C SER A 10 48.62 37.53 -24.10
N THR A 11 48.15 37.69 -25.33
CA THR A 11 47.60 36.64 -26.20
C THR A 11 48.68 36.19 -27.18
N PHE A 12 48.59 34.97 -27.73
CA PHE A 12 49.03 34.71 -29.10
C PHE A 12 48.27 33.52 -29.74
N SER A 13 48.37 33.43 -31.07
CA SER A 13 47.26 33.04 -31.94
C SER A 13 47.44 31.72 -32.71
N ILE A 14 46.29 31.13 -33.09
CA ILE A 14 46.02 30.41 -34.36
C ILE A 14 46.84 29.14 -34.67
N SER A 15 46.11 28.05 -34.91
CA SER A 15 46.23 27.26 -36.16
C SER A 15 44.92 26.55 -36.50
N THR A 16 44.62 26.44 -37.79
CA THR A 16 43.37 25.87 -38.33
C THR A 16 43.55 24.44 -38.79
N ALA A 17 42.55 23.59 -38.60
CA ALA A 17 42.39 22.32 -39.31
C ALA A 17 40.97 22.21 -39.89
N THR A 18 40.84 21.65 -41.09
CA THR A 18 39.60 21.68 -41.88
C THR A 18 38.81 20.38 -41.82
N ALA A 19 37.49 20.53 -41.76
CA ALA A 19 36.43 19.69 -42.32
C ALA A 19 36.65 18.17 -42.51
N HIS A 20 35.66 17.38 -42.07
CA HIS A 20 34.95 16.51 -43.01
C HIS A 20 33.47 16.35 -42.61
N ARG A 21 32.56 16.55 -43.56
CA ARG A 21 31.17 16.04 -43.48
C ARG A 21 31.17 14.59 -43.94
N VAL A 22 30.43 13.73 -43.24
CA VAL A 22 29.80 12.55 -43.85
C VAL A 22 28.36 12.50 -43.36
N SER A 23 27.41 12.67 -44.27
CA SER A 23 25.99 12.39 -44.03
C SER A 23 25.69 10.99 -44.55
N LEU A 24 25.09 10.12 -43.73
CA LEU A 24 24.54 8.84 -44.19
C LEU A 24 23.07 8.74 -43.80
N SER A 25 22.22 9.32 -44.66
CA SER A 25 20.81 8.99 -44.73
C SER A 25 20.65 7.59 -45.32
N PHE A 26 19.94 6.71 -44.61
CA PHE A 26 19.45 5.45 -45.18
C PHE A 26 17.93 5.41 -45.10
N SER A 27 17.28 5.65 -46.24
CA SER A 27 15.87 5.39 -46.46
C SER A 27 15.74 4.09 -47.24
N SER A 28 15.00 3.11 -46.72
CA SER A 28 14.64 1.91 -47.48
C SER A 28 13.31 1.34 -46.98
N SER A 29 12.24 1.69 -47.68
CA SER A 29 10.93 1.05 -47.53
C SER A 29 10.81 -0.10 -48.51
N CYS A 30 10.43 -1.29 -48.04
CA CYS A 30 9.78 -2.31 -48.86
C CYS A 30 8.93 -3.23 -47.97
N SER A 31 7.79 -3.66 -48.50
CA SER A 31 6.77 -4.40 -47.75
C SER A 31 6.71 -5.88 -48.14
N SER A 32 6.35 -6.71 -47.17
CA SER A 32 5.49 -7.90 -47.31
C SER A 32 5.59 -8.76 -48.58
N TYR A 33 5.98 -10.03 -48.42
CA TYR A 33 5.34 -11.14 -49.16
C TYR A 33 5.05 -12.32 -48.23
N ILE A 34 3.97 -13.03 -48.55
CA ILE A 34 3.42 -14.16 -47.80
C ILE A 34 3.95 -15.47 -48.40
N ALA A 35 4.33 -16.44 -47.56
CA ALA A 35 4.43 -17.83 -47.94
C ALA A 35 3.94 -18.72 -46.77
N ALA A 36 3.06 -19.67 -47.05
CA ALA A 36 2.49 -20.58 -46.06
C ALA A 36 2.71 -22.05 -46.47
N SER A 37 3.15 -22.85 -45.50
CA SER A 37 3.12 -24.32 -45.54
C SER A 37 3.06 -24.80 -44.07
N SER A 38 1.92 -25.34 -43.63
CA SER A 38 1.46 -26.72 -43.85
C SER A 38 2.04 -27.70 -42.83
N LEU A 39 1.28 -27.89 -41.75
CA LEU A 39 0.98 -29.17 -41.09
C LEU A 39 1.96 -30.34 -41.30
N CYS A 40 2.54 -30.83 -40.20
CA CYS A 40 2.87 -32.24 -40.07
C CYS A 40 2.63 -32.72 -38.63
N SER A 41 1.50 -33.37 -38.40
CA SER A 41 1.11 -33.92 -37.09
C SER A 41 1.65 -35.33 -36.91
N LEU A 42 2.54 -35.53 -35.92
CA LEU A 42 3.04 -36.86 -35.54
C LEU A 42 2.58 -37.22 -34.13
N SER A 43 1.52 -38.03 -34.05
CA SER A 43 1.06 -38.64 -32.80
C SER A 43 1.86 -39.91 -32.50
N VAL A 44 2.49 -39.97 -31.32
CA VAL A 44 3.15 -41.20 -30.82
C VAL A 44 2.52 -41.62 -29.50
N ARG A 45 1.84 -42.78 -29.51
CA ARG A 45 1.27 -43.42 -28.30
C ARG A 45 1.99 -44.75 -28.02
N PHE A 46 2.94 -44.72 -27.09
CA PHE A 46 3.38 -45.87 -26.28
C PHE A 46 3.90 -45.30 -24.94
N GLY A 47 3.90 -46.01 -23.82
CA GLY A 47 3.41 -47.36 -23.52
C GLY A 47 3.92 -47.76 -22.12
N VAL A 48 3.05 -48.21 -21.22
CA VAL A 48 3.40 -48.35 -19.78
C VAL A 48 4.45 -49.44 -19.55
N ARG A 49 5.54 -49.09 -18.85
CA ARG A 49 6.42 -50.04 -18.12
C ARG A 49 7.14 -49.36 -16.95
N ARG A 50 7.14 -50.00 -15.78
CA ARG A 50 7.97 -49.67 -14.60
C ARG A 50 9.26 -50.48 -14.60
N PRO A 51 10.35 -49.95 -14.04
CA PRO A 51 11.34 -50.72 -13.26
C PRO A 51 11.24 -50.39 -11.75
N VAL A 52 12.08 -51.02 -10.92
CA VAL A 52 11.88 -51.15 -9.45
C VAL A 52 13.22 -51.04 -8.71
N PHE A 53 13.38 -49.98 -7.86
CA PHE A 53 14.37 -49.84 -6.75
C PHE A 53 15.88 -49.81 -7.15
N PRO A 54 16.86 -49.51 -6.24
CA PRO A 54 16.81 -49.27 -4.79
C PRO A 54 17.51 -47.97 -4.29
N CYS A 55 17.71 -47.87 -2.95
CA CYS A 55 18.38 -46.82 -2.14
C CYS A 55 17.67 -45.45 -2.06
N LEU A 56 17.37 -44.84 -0.90
CA LEU A 56 18.02 -44.64 0.42
C LEU A 56 18.80 -43.31 0.53
N SER A 57 18.64 -42.66 1.70
CA SER A 57 19.42 -41.52 2.22
C SER A 57 19.20 -40.13 1.59
N HIS A 58 18.04 -39.51 1.88
CA HIS A 58 17.89 -38.17 2.51
C HIS A 58 16.42 -37.69 2.44
N CYS A 59 15.68 -37.82 3.54
CA CYS A 59 14.28 -37.36 3.65
C CYS A 59 13.99 -36.91 5.10
N LEU A 60 14.42 -35.71 5.45
CA LEU A 60 14.07 -35.02 6.70
C LEU A 60 13.61 -33.59 6.35
N ASN A 61 12.51 -33.14 6.95
CA ASN A 61 11.79 -31.85 6.75
C ASN A 61 10.63 -31.78 5.72
N MET A 62 9.97 -32.89 5.40
CA MET A 62 8.72 -32.90 4.59
C MET A 62 7.49 -33.48 5.34
N ARG A 63 7.33 -33.14 6.63
CA ARG A 63 6.18 -33.62 7.44
C ARG A 63 5.61 -32.62 8.47
N ALA A 64 5.74 -31.32 8.23
CA ALA A 64 5.33 -30.27 9.18
C ALA A 64 4.09 -29.43 8.75
N MET A 65 3.56 -29.63 7.54
CA MET A 65 2.47 -28.79 6.97
C MET A 65 1.31 -29.58 6.35
N ALA A 66 1.20 -30.89 6.59
CA ALA A 66 0.19 -31.76 5.98
C ALA A 66 -0.76 -32.49 6.97
N GLU A 67 -0.54 -32.37 8.29
CA GLU A 67 -1.30 -33.10 9.32
C GLU A 67 -1.99 -32.15 10.34
N ILE A 68 -2.77 -31.17 9.87
CA ILE A 68 -3.73 -30.42 10.71
C ILE A 68 -5.09 -30.20 9.99
N VAL A 69 -5.63 -31.23 9.31
CA VAL A 69 -7.06 -31.30 8.94
C VAL A 69 -7.56 -32.75 9.02
N ARG A 70 -8.07 -33.15 10.18
CA ARG A 70 -9.15 -34.13 10.35
C ARG A 70 -9.67 -34.13 11.78
N ASP A 71 -10.89 -34.61 11.95
CA ASP A 71 -11.75 -34.52 13.14
C ASP A 71 -12.13 -33.07 13.52
N LYS A 72 -13.41 -32.72 13.73
CA LYS A 72 -14.63 -33.54 13.74
C LYS A 72 -15.88 -32.71 13.40
N GLU A 73 -16.80 -33.28 12.65
CA GLU A 73 -18.19 -32.80 12.56
C GLU A 73 -19.01 -33.23 13.79
N SER A 74 -20.26 -32.76 13.89
CA SER A 74 -21.16 -32.75 15.07
C SER A 74 -20.65 -31.82 16.18
N THR A 75 -21.42 -30.80 16.58
CA THR A 75 -22.79 -30.93 17.11
C THR A 75 -23.65 -29.70 16.80
N ASP A 76 -24.83 -29.89 16.21
CA ASP A 76 -25.84 -28.84 16.09
C ASP A 76 -26.33 -28.36 17.47
N LYS A 77 -26.34 -27.05 17.68
CA LYS A 77 -27.15 -26.41 18.73
C LYS A 77 -27.80 -25.14 18.22
N ASN A 78 -29.10 -25.21 18.00
CA ASN A 78 -29.95 -24.07 17.69
C ASN A 78 -29.82 -23.00 18.78
N VAL A 79 -29.36 -21.80 18.41
CA VAL A 79 -29.60 -20.59 19.20
C VAL A 79 -30.89 -19.98 18.68
N ALA A 80 -32.00 -20.28 19.35
CA ALA A 80 -33.28 -19.66 19.02
C ALA A 80 -33.23 -18.17 19.39
N HIS A 81 -33.63 -17.29 18.48
CA HIS A 81 -33.88 -15.89 18.81
C HIS A 81 -35.06 -15.81 19.79
N ALA A 82 -34.76 -15.63 21.08
CA ALA A 82 -35.75 -15.17 22.04
C ALA A 82 -36.11 -13.72 21.69
N ALA A 83 -37.35 -13.49 21.26
CA ALA A 83 -37.86 -12.14 21.01
C ALA A 83 -38.11 -11.44 22.35
N SER A 84 -37.23 -10.52 22.73
CA SER A 84 -37.45 -9.65 23.90
C SER A 84 -38.63 -8.69 23.65
N SER A 85 -39.35 -8.39 24.72
CA SER A 85 -40.54 -7.55 24.69
C SER A 85 -40.19 -6.06 24.42
N PRO A 86 -41.15 -5.23 23.98
CA PRO A 86 -40.86 -3.86 23.53
C PRO A 86 -40.31 -2.90 24.60
N GLU A 87 -40.39 -3.24 25.88
CA GLU A 87 -40.15 -2.31 26.99
C GLU A 87 -38.70 -2.31 27.50
N GLU A 88 -37.90 -3.35 27.23
CA GLU A 88 -36.51 -3.44 27.71
C GLU A 88 -35.52 -2.60 26.88
N ARG A 89 -35.88 -2.18 25.65
CA ARG A 89 -35.03 -1.37 24.75
C ARG A 89 -34.97 0.12 25.11
N ARG A 90 -34.86 0.47 26.39
CA ARG A 90 -34.81 1.87 26.86
C ARG A 90 -33.54 2.25 27.64
N ASN A 91 -32.68 1.30 27.99
CA ASN A 91 -31.47 1.51 28.80
C ASN A 91 -30.18 0.98 28.13
N GLU A 92 -30.11 0.92 26.81
CA GLU A 92 -28.81 0.96 26.14
C GLU A 92 -28.27 2.40 26.23
N PRO A 93 -27.02 2.63 26.69
CA PRO A 93 -26.44 3.97 26.71
C PRO A 93 -26.21 4.43 25.27
N SER A 94 -26.99 5.43 24.82
CA SER A 94 -26.83 5.98 23.48
C SER A 94 -25.43 6.58 23.30
N LEU A 95 -24.63 6.01 22.39
CA LEU A 95 -23.31 6.53 22.01
C LEU A 95 -23.35 8.06 21.80
N SER A 96 -22.35 8.73 22.35
CA SER A 96 -22.41 10.15 22.66
C SER A 96 -22.07 11.01 21.44
N ARG A 97 -23.08 11.28 20.60
CA ARG A 97 -23.02 12.05 19.34
C ARG A 97 -22.67 13.55 19.50
N THR A 98 -21.82 13.90 20.45
CA THR A 98 -21.43 15.29 20.80
C THR A 98 -20.90 16.06 19.58
N PHE A 99 -20.14 15.40 18.70
CA PHE A 99 -19.55 16.04 17.53
C PHE A 99 -20.54 16.28 16.38
N LEU A 100 -21.46 15.34 16.11
CA LEU A 100 -22.47 15.44 15.03
C LEU A 100 -23.49 16.58 15.20
N HIS A 101 -23.47 17.27 16.34
CA HIS A 101 -24.30 18.44 16.60
C HIS A 101 -23.54 19.77 16.48
N ALA A 102 -22.23 19.75 16.22
CA ALA A 102 -21.45 20.96 16.03
C ALA A 102 -21.69 21.58 14.64
N SER A 103 -21.82 22.90 14.61
CA SER A 103 -22.00 23.73 13.43
C SER A 103 -20.85 24.73 13.20
N SER A 104 -19.89 24.80 14.13
CA SER A 104 -18.67 25.61 14.02
C SER A 104 -17.42 24.93 14.61
N GLU A 105 -16.26 25.53 14.34
CA GLU A 105 -14.97 25.16 14.93
C GLU A 105 -14.95 25.25 16.45
N GLU A 106 -15.53 26.32 17.00
CA GLU A 106 -15.63 26.54 18.44
C GLU A 106 -16.45 25.44 19.12
N GLU A 107 -17.53 24.99 18.47
CA GLU A 107 -18.39 23.91 18.96
C GLU A 107 -17.69 22.54 18.87
N LEU A 108 -16.97 22.23 17.80
CA LEU A 108 -16.17 21.00 17.70
C LEU A 108 -15.08 20.95 18.78
N LEU A 109 -14.29 22.01 18.91
CA LEU A 109 -13.21 22.08 19.90
C LEU A 109 -13.76 22.13 21.34
N ALA A 110 -14.95 22.72 21.55
CA ALA A 110 -15.66 22.62 22.84
C ALA A 110 -16.14 21.19 23.12
N GLY A 111 -16.54 20.43 22.09
CA GLY A 111 -16.86 19.02 22.18
C GLY A 111 -15.69 18.19 22.72
N ILE A 112 -14.48 18.37 22.18
CA ILE A 112 -13.27 17.67 22.65
C ILE A 112 -13.03 17.96 24.15
N ARG A 113 -13.06 19.24 24.53
CA ARG A 113 -12.86 19.67 25.94
C ARG A 113 -13.93 19.08 26.87
N LYS A 114 -15.20 19.12 26.46
CA LYS A 114 -16.35 18.58 27.20
C LYS A 114 -16.22 17.07 27.47
N GLU A 115 -15.91 16.26 26.45
CA GLU A 115 -15.81 14.80 26.65
C GLU A 115 -14.54 14.40 27.43
N ARG A 116 -13.46 15.20 27.32
CA ARG A 116 -12.26 15.07 28.16
C ARG A 116 -12.57 15.40 29.63
N GLU A 117 -13.29 16.49 29.89
CA GLU A 117 -13.66 16.92 31.24
C GLU A 117 -14.73 16.02 31.88
N ALA A 118 -15.57 15.38 31.06
CA ALA A 118 -16.45 14.28 31.48
C ALA A 118 -15.71 12.95 31.74
N GLY A 119 -14.41 12.88 31.50
CA GLY A 119 -13.59 11.67 31.69
C GLY A 119 -13.81 10.56 30.66
N LYS A 120 -14.57 10.83 29.59
CA LYS A 120 -14.87 9.87 28.51
C LYS A 120 -13.76 9.80 27.47
N LEU A 121 -13.09 10.93 27.20
CA LEU A 121 -12.02 11.03 26.21
C LEU A 121 -10.65 11.15 26.91
N PRO A 122 -9.74 10.18 26.75
CA PRO A 122 -8.42 10.22 27.38
C PRO A 122 -7.62 11.47 26.98
N PRO A 123 -6.88 12.13 27.90
CA PRO A 123 -6.21 13.40 27.61
C PRO A 123 -5.23 13.39 26.42
N THR A 124 -4.56 12.27 26.16
CA THR A 124 -3.67 12.09 25.01
C THR A 124 -4.43 12.03 23.69
N ILE A 125 -5.57 11.34 23.65
CA ILE A 125 -6.45 11.28 22.46
C ILE A 125 -7.13 12.63 22.25
N ALA A 126 -7.55 13.32 23.31
CA ALA A 126 -8.09 14.68 23.22
C ALA A 126 -7.09 15.67 22.60
N LEU A 127 -5.82 15.65 23.05
CA LEU A 127 -4.77 16.47 22.45
C LEU A 127 -4.50 16.07 20.99
N GLY A 128 -4.45 14.77 20.69
CA GLY A 128 -4.29 14.28 19.33
C GLY A 128 -5.43 14.69 18.38
N MET A 129 -6.67 14.77 18.88
CA MET A 129 -7.82 15.30 18.15
C MET A 129 -7.71 16.81 17.88
N GLU A 130 -7.30 17.61 18.87
CA GLU A 130 -7.07 19.07 18.71
C GLU A 130 -5.97 19.33 17.67
N VAL A 131 -4.83 18.63 17.76
CA VAL A 131 -3.72 18.75 16.80
C VAL A 131 -4.12 18.26 15.39
N LEU A 132 -4.82 17.12 15.29
CA LEU A 132 -5.31 16.60 14.00
C LEU A 132 -6.26 17.59 13.32
N TYR A 133 -7.17 18.22 14.09
CA TYR A 133 -8.06 19.24 13.57
C TYR A 133 -7.29 20.42 12.97
N HIS A 134 -6.33 20.98 13.69
CA HIS A 134 -5.57 22.15 13.23
C HIS A 134 -4.66 21.83 12.03
N ASN A 135 -4.01 20.67 12.01
CA ASN A 135 -3.16 20.26 10.89
C ASN A 135 -3.98 19.93 9.63
N TYR A 136 -5.12 19.24 9.77
CA TYR A 136 -6.04 18.98 8.67
C TYR A 136 -6.64 20.27 8.12
N LYS A 137 -7.08 21.19 9.00
CA LYS A 137 -7.57 22.52 8.59
C LYS A 137 -6.51 23.27 7.79
N THR A 138 -5.28 23.34 8.29
CA THR A 138 -4.18 24.06 7.63
C THR A 138 -3.96 23.53 6.22
N ALA A 139 -3.79 22.21 6.06
CA ALA A 139 -3.58 21.57 4.76
C ALA A 139 -4.73 21.82 3.76
N VAL A 140 -5.99 21.70 4.19
CA VAL A 140 -7.16 21.91 3.31
C VAL A 140 -7.30 23.39 2.91
N PHE A 141 -6.92 24.35 3.77
CA PHE A 141 -6.89 25.77 3.40
C PHE A 141 -5.72 26.09 2.46
N GLU A 142 -4.53 25.52 2.69
CA GLU A 142 -3.35 25.69 1.84
C GLU A 142 -3.54 25.14 0.42
N SER A 143 -4.45 24.18 0.22
CA SER A 143 -4.87 23.72 -1.12
C SER A 143 -5.52 24.79 -1.99
N GLY A 144 -5.95 25.92 -1.41
CA GLY A 144 -6.69 26.97 -2.11
C GLY A 144 -8.11 26.57 -2.54
N ASN A 145 -8.66 25.49 -1.97
CA ASN A 145 -10.01 25.02 -2.28
C ASN A 145 -11.07 26.05 -1.84
N PRO A 146 -11.96 26.53 -2.74
CA PRO A 146 -12.96 27.56 -2.42
C PRO A 146 -14.07 27.10 -1.45
N ARG A 147 -14.08 25.82 -1.06
CA ARG A 147 -14.99 25.24 -0.05
C ARG A 147 -14.23 24.69 1.17
N ALA A 148 -13.03 25.20 1.45
CA ALA A 148 -12.18 24.72 2.54
C ALA A 148 -12.91 24.67 3.90
N ASP A 149 -13.61 25.74 4.29
CA ASP A 149 -14.41 25.80 5.52
C ASP A 149 -15.44 24.66 5.63
N GLU A 150 -16.23 24.45 4.56
CA GLU A 150 -17.26 23.41 4.50
C GLU A 150 -16.65 22.00 4.57
N ILE A 151 -15.53 21.78 3.88
CA ILE A 151 -14.82 20.51 3.82
C ILE A 151 -14.20 20.18 5.18
N VAL A 152 -13.52 21.13 5.82
CA VAL A 152 -12.92 20.96 7.15
C VAL A 152 -13.99 20.68 8.18
N LEU A 153 -15.05 21.49 8.25
CA LEU A 153 -16.14 21.29 9.20
C LEU A 153 -16.82 19.92 8.99
N SER A 154 -17.21 19.58 7.76
CA SER A 154 -17.85 18.30 7.45
C SER A 154 -16.96 17.09 7.79
N ASN A 155 -15.72 17.07 7.29
CA ASN A 155 -14.84 15.92 7.43
C ASN A 155 -14.34 15.75 8.87
N MET A 156 -14.01 16.84 9.58
CA MET A 156 -13.59 16.75 10.98
C MET A 156 -14.74 16.43 11.92
N THR A 157 -15.96 16.91 11.67
CA THR A 157 -17.15 16.53 12.46
C THR A 157 -17.35 15.03 12.46
N VAL A 158 -17.30 14.40 11.28
CA VAL A 158 -17.45 12.95 11.15
C VAL A 158 -16.22 12.21 11.68
N ALA A 159 -14.99 12.69 11.41
CA ALA A 159 -13.78 12.04 11.89
C ALA A 159 -13.72 11.98 13.43
N LEU A 160 -13.95 13.12 14.12
CA LEU A 160 -13.94 13.20 15.57
C LEU A 160 -15.06 12.35 16.20
N ASP A 161 -16.26 12.34 15.61
CA ASP A 161 -17.37 11.47 16.05
C ASP A 161 -17.02 9.97 15.94
N ARG A 162 -16.42 9.55 14.82
CA ARG A 162 -16.03 8.15 14.60
C ARG A 162 -14.86 7.71 15.48
N MET A 163 -13.87 8.58 15.68
CA MET A 163 -12.74 8.35 16.60
C MET A 163 -13.21 8.27 18.06
N PHE A 164 -14.12 9.14 18.47
CA PHE A 164 -14.69 9.10 19.81
C PHE A 164 -15.61 7.90 20.03
N SER A 165 -16.37 7.49 19.01
CA SER A 165 -17.15 6.24 19.05
C SER A 165 -16.25 5.03 19.33
N ASP A 166 -15.05 4.97 18.73
CA ASP A 166 -14.06 3.90 18.98
C ASP A 166 -13.34 4.03 20.34
N VAL A 167 -13.43 5.19 21.01
CA VAL A 167 -12.99 5.36 22.41
C VAL A 167 -14.08 4.90 23.40
N GLU A 168 -15.36 5.15 23.11
CA GLU A 168 -16.48 4.63 23.92
C GLU A 168 -16.67 3.11 23.73
N GLU A 169 -16.51 2.59 22.50
CA GLU A 169 -16.66 1.18 22.14
C GLU A 169 -15.56 0.75 21.13
N PRO A 170 -14.38 0.28 21.60
CA PRO A 170 -13.26 -0.05 20.71
C PRO A 170 -13.54 -1.21 19.76
N PHE A 171 -13.42 -0.97 18.45
CA PHE A 171 -13.53 -1.99 17.42
C PHE A 171 -12.37 -3.00 17.47
N ASP A 172 -12.68 -4.29 17.54
CA ASP A 172 -11.73 -5.41 17.53
C ASP A 172 -11.53 -5.97 16.11
N PHE A 173 -10.32 -5.83 15.56
CA PHE A 173 -10.00 -6.33 14.22
C PHE A 173 -9.83 -7.85 14.18
N SER A 174 -10.54 -8.49 13.26
CA SER A 174 -10.39 -9.92 12.95
C SER A 174 -9.12 -10.19 12.11
N PRO A 175 -8.55 -11.42 12.11
CA PRO A 175 -7.29 -11.72 11.40
C PRO A 175 -7.33 -11.44 9.89
N TYR A 176 -8.50 -11.58 9.29
CA TYR A 176 -8.89 -10.96 8.03
C TYR A 176 -10.12 -10.09 8.30
N HIS A 177 -10.00 -8.79 8.04
CA HIS A 177 -11.05 -7.79 8.19
C HIS A 177 -11.59 -7.36 6.81
N LYS A 178 -12.88 -7.07 6.73
CA LYS A 178 -13.55 -6.57 5.51
C LYS A 178 -14.00 -5.13 5.72
N ALA A 179 -13.85 -4.29 4.69
CA ALA A 179 -14.24 -2.88 4.77
C ALA A 179 -15.71 -2.73 5.22
N LEU A 180 -15.95 -1.97 6.29
CA LEU A 180 -17.29 -1.70 6.79
C LEU A 180 -17.94 -0.62 5.91
N ARG A 181 -19.00 -1.02 5.20
CA ARG A 181 -19.76 -0.15 4.28
C ARG A 181 -21.12 0.29 4.82
N GLU A 182 -21.65 -0.42 5.82
CA GLU A 182 -23.00 -0.25 6.39
C GLU A 182 -22.96 -0.51 7.90
N PRO A 183 -23.79 0.16 8.74
CA PRO A 183 -24.72 1.25 8.41
C PRO A 183 -24.04 2.62 8.25
N PHE A 184 -22.70 2.65 8.24
CA PHE A 184 -21.88 3.82 7.95
C PHE A 184 -20.75 3.37 7.03
N ASP A 185 -20.54 4.07 5.91
CA ASP A 185 -19.51 3.72 4.95
C ASP A 185 -18.14 4.28 5.37
N TYR A 186 -17.37 3.47 6.11
CA TYR A 186 -16.02 3.81 6.55
C TYR A 186 -15.02 3.89 5.38
N TYR A 187 -15.27 3.20 4.26
CA TYR A 187 -14.46 3.34 3.04
C TYR A 187 -14.65 4.74 2.43
N LEU A 188 -15.91 5.12 2.19
CA LEU A 188 -16.24 6.42 1.59
C LEU A 188 -15.87 7.59 2.52
N PHE A 189 -16.03 7.43 3.83
CA PHE A 189 -15.47 8.35 4.83
C PHE A 189 -13.95 8.54 4.65
N GLY A 190 -13.19 7.45 4.55
CA GLY A 190 -11.73 7.51 4.34
C GLY A 190 -11.33 8.11 2.99
N GLN A 191 -12.06 7.81 1.91
CA GLN A 191 -11.86 8.47 0.61
C GLN A 191 -12.10 9.99 0.72
N ASN A 192 -13.23 10.40 1.28
CA ASN A 192 -13.63 11.81 1.37
C ASN A 192 -12.73 12.62 2.31
N TYR A 193 -12.20 12.01 3.37
CA TYR A 193 -11.26 12.64 4.29
C TYR A 193 -9.90 12.93 3.63
N ILE A 194 -9.34 11.98 2.86
CA ILE A 194 -8.02 12.13 2.23
C ILE A 194 -8.08 12.90 0.90
N ARG A 195 -9.20 12.85 0.16
CA ARG A 195 -9.37 13.53 -1.13
C ARG A 195 -8.92 15.01 -1.17
N PRO A 196 -9.29 15.91 -0.23
CA PRO A 196 -8.88 17.31 -0.30
C PRO A 196 -7.40 17.56 0.04
N LEU A 197 -6.64 16.53 0.44
CA LEU A 197 -5.19 16.61 0.67
C LEU A 197 -4.38 16.25 -0.59
N VAL A 198 -5.02 15.64 -1.59
CA VAL A 198 -4.39 15.19 -2.84
C VAL A 198 -4.43 16.29 -3.90
N ASP A 199 -3.27 16.78 -4.32
CA ASP A 199 -3.17 17.62 -5.51
C ASP A 199 -3.23 16.77 -6.78
N PHE A 200 -4.44 16.46 -7.22
CA PHE A 200 -4.71 15.73 -8.46
C PHE A 200 -4.09 16.40 -9.72
N ARG A 201 -3.74 17.69 -9.70
CA ARG A 201 -3.07 18.35 -10.84
C ARG A 201 -1.58 18.01 -10.93
N ASN A 202 -0.94 17.77 -9.78
CA ASN A 202 0.47 17.38 -9.66
C ASN A 202 0.64 15.91 -9.20
N SER A 203 -0.40 15.09 -9.34
CA SER A 203 -0.38 13.64 -9.07
C SER A 203 -0.30 12.83 -10.36
N TYR A 204 0.20 11.58 -10.31
CA TYR A 204 0.40 10.74 -11.49
C TYR A 204 0.18 9.24 -11.24
N VAL A 205 -0.32 8.53 -12.26
CA VAL A 205 -0.36 7.06 -12.29
C VAL A 205 0.58 6.51 -13.36
N GLY A 206 1.57 5.72 -12.95
CA GLY A 206 2.50 5.01 -13.83
C GLY A 206 1.94 3.68 -14.32
N ASN A 207 2.03 3.45 -15.63
CA ASN A 207 1.62 2.22 -16.33
C ASN A 207 0.18 1.80 -16.05
N ILE A 208 -0.78 2.72 -16.21
CA ILE A 208 -2.22 2.48 -15.98
C ILE A 208 -2.76 1.23 -16.72
N SER A 209 -2.17 0.88 -17.87
CA SER A 209 -2.49 -0.34 -18.62
C SER A 209 -2.32 -1.64 -17.84
N LEU A 210 -1.35 -1.72 -16.92
CA LEU A 210 -1.10 -2.91 -16.11
C LEU A 210 -2.18 -3.11 -15.04
N PHE A 211 -2.86 -2.05 -14.59
CA PHE A 211 -4.01 -2.21 -13.69
C PHE A 211 -5.23 -2.84 -14.41
N TYR A 212 -5.46 -2.52 -15.68
CA TYR A 212 -6.45 -3.24 -16.50
C TYR A 212 -6.05 -4.72 -16.69
N GLU A 213 -4.78 -5.01 -16.95
CA GLU A 213 -4.25 -6.38 -17.05
C GLU A 213 -4.46 -7.19 -15.75
N MET A 214 -4.34 -6.54 -14.59
CA MET A 214 -4.65 -7.14 -13.29
C MET A 214 -6.15 -7.41 -13.14
N GLU A 215 -7.02 -6.49 -13.58
CA GLU A 215 -8.48 -6.72 -13.54
C GLU A 215 -8.89 -7.89 -14.45
N GLU A 216 -8.29 -8.04 -15.64
CA GLU A 216 -8.48 -9.22 -16.48
C GLU A 216 -8.05 -10.51 -15.78
N LYS A 217 -6.88 -10.53 -15.13
CA LYS A 217 -6.41 -11.70 -14.38
C LYS A 217 -7.27 -12.02 -13.15
N LEU A 218 -7.76 -11.00 -12.44
CA LEU A 218 -8.68 -11.17 -11.32
C LEU A 218 -10.04 -11.75 -11.78
N GLN A 219 -10.52 -11.36 -12.96
CA GLN A 219 -11.70 -11.94 -13.61
C GLN A 219 -11.48 -13.40 -14.07
N GLN A 220 -10.25 -13.75 -14.48
CA GLN A 220 -9.83 -15.13 -14.77
C GLN A 220 -9.70 -16.01 -13.50
N GLY A 221 -9.92 -15.46 -12.31
CA GLY A 221 -9.81 -16.17 -11.03
C GLY A 221 -8.41 -16.11 -10.40
N HIS A 222 -7.43 -15.48 -11.05
CA HIS A 222 -6.05 -15.42 -10.55
C HIS A 222 -5.91 -14.54 -9.30
N ASN A 223 -4.81 -14.71 -8.58
CA ASN A 223 -4.41 -13.85 -7.47
C ASN A 223 -3.34 -12.85 -7.90
N ILE A 224 -3.40 -11.63 -7.35
CA ILE A 224 -2.42 -10.55 -7.55
C ILE A 224 -1.81 -10.18 -6.20
N VAL A 225 -0.48 -10.11 -6.12
CA VAL A 225 0.25 -9.56 -4.97
C VAL A 225 1.05 -8.35 -5.41
N LEU A 226 0.80 -7.21 -4.78
CA LEU A 226 1.50 -5.94 -4.99
C LEU A 226 2.57 -5.80 -3.92
N MET A 227 3.84 -5.91 -4.33
CA MET A 227 5.02 -5.75 -3.47
C MET A 227 5.46 -4.30 -3.50
N SER A 228 5.28 -3.59 -2.38
CA SER A 228 5.28 -2.13 -2.35
C SER A 228 6.30 -1.52 -1.38
N ASN A 229 6.72 -0.28 -1.63
CA ASN A 229 7.14 0.61 -0.53
C ASN A 229 5.89 1.15 0.21
N HIS A 230 6.08 1.93 1.27
CA HIS A 230 4.99 2.40 2.13
C HIS A 230 5.41 3.73 2.74
N GLN A 231 4.56 4.75 2.72
CA GLN A 231 4.98 6.12 3.10
C GLN A 231 4.12 6.72 4.20
N THR A 232 2.81 6.60 4.11
CA THR A 232 1.83 7.21 5.03
C THR A 232 0.87 6.16 5.58
N GLU A 233 0.13 6.49 6.63
CA GLU A 233 -0.98 5.63 7.08
C GLU A 233 -2.22 5.77 6.17
N ALA A 234 -2.19 6.77 5.27
CA ALA A 234 -3.20 7.03 4.24
C ALA A 234 -2.93 6.31 2.90
N ASP A 235 -1.84 5.53 2.75
CA ASP A 235 -1.50 4.82 1.50
C ASP A 235 -2.69 4.05 0.88
N PRO A 236 -3.54 3.32 1.64
CA PRO A 236 -4.72 2.64 1.09
C PRO A 236 -5.77 3.59 0.50
N ALA A 237 -5.86 4.82 1.00
CA ALA A 237 -6.75 5.86 0.48
C ALA A 237 -6.13 6.53 -0.75
N VAL A 238 -4.82 6.81 -0.73
CA VAL A 238 -4.09 7.35 -1.90
C VAL A 238 -4.20 6.41 -3.10
N ILE A 239 -3.90 5.10 -2.92
CA ILE A 239 -4.00 4.10 -3.99
C ILE A 239 -5.43 4.03 -4.54
N ALA A 240 -6.45 4.02 -3.68
CA ALA A 240 -7.83 4.01 -4.10
C ALA A 240 -8.25 5.31 -4.84
N LEU A 241 -7.87 6.48 -4.34
CA LEU A 241 -8.19 7.79 -4.93
C LEU A 241 -7.56 8.00 -6.32
N LEU A 242 -6.37 7.45 -6.59
CA LEU A 242 -5.75 7.55 -7.91
C LEU A 242 -6.33 6.55 -8.94
N LEU A 243 -7.02 5.50 -8.48
CA LEU A 243 -7.54 4.41 -9.32
C LEU A 243 -9.08 4.35 -9.42
N GLU A 244 -9.82 5.08 -8.58
CA GLU A 244 -11.30 5.00 -8.50
C GLU A 244 -12.02 5.33 -9.82
N ALA A 245 -11.43 6.14 -10.70
CA ALA A 245 -12.01 6.53 -11.98
C ALA A 245 -11.87 5.46 -13.08
N THR A 246 -10.85 4.59 -13.00
CA THR A 246 -10.48 3.64 -14.05
C THR A 246 -10.57 2.18 -13.61
N ASN A 247 -10.22 1.90 -12.36
CA ASN A 247 -10.13 0.57 -11.76
C ASN A 247 -10.84 0.55 -10.39
N PRO A 248 -12.13 0.95 -10.29
CA PRO A 248 -12.85 1.01 -9.01
C PRO A 248 -12.93 -0.36 -8.31
N SER A 249 -12.94 -1.46 -9.09
CA SER A 249 -12.89 -2.81 -8.53
C SER A 249 -11.58 -3.08 -7.79
N ILE A 250 -10.43 -2.59 -8.28
CA ILE A 250 -9.17 -2.60 -7.53
C ILE A 250 -9.24 -1.68 -6.30
N ALA A 251 -9.71 -0.43 -6.47
CA ALA A 251 -9.76 0.57 -5.40
C ALA A 251 -10.56 0.11 -4.16
N GLU A 252 -11.71 -0.54 -4.38
CA GLU A 252 -12.60 -1.02 -3.30
C GLU A 252 -12.23 -2.41 -2.74
N ARG A 253 -11.61 -3.29 -3.55
CA ARG A 253 -11.39 -4.71 -3.18
C ARG A 253 -9.96 -5.04 -2.77
N MET A 254 -9.00 -4.14 -2.95
CA MET A 254 -7.62 -4.35 -2.48
C MET A 254 -7.60 -4.67 -0.98
N THR A 255 -6.84 -5.70 -0.63
CA THR A 255 -6.66 -6.16 0.75
C THR A 255 -5.25 -5.85 1.22
N TYR A 256 -5.11 -5.06 2.28
CA TYR A 256 -3.82 -4.53 2.73
C TYR A 256 -3.28 -5.34 3.91
N VAL A 257 -2.03 -5.80 3.83
CA VAL A 257 -1.35 -6.42 4.97
C VAL A 257 -0.92 -5.32 5.94
N ALA A 258 -1.70 -5.13 7.02
CA ALA A 258 -1.61 -3.97 7.90
C ALA A 258 -0.98 -4.28 9.26
N GLY A 259 -0.10 -3.37 9.71
CA GLY A 259 0.60 -3.43 11.00
C GLY A 259 -0.27 -3.08 12.21
N ASP A 260 0.17 -3.47 13.40
CA ASP A 260 -0.62 -3.38 14.63
C ASP A 260 -0.98 -1.96 15.10
N ARG A 261 -0.26 -0.91 14.67
CA ARG A 261 -0.52 0.47 15.13
C ARG A 261 -1.82 1.06 14.59
N VAL A 262 -2.06 0.98 13.29
CA VAL A 262 -3.29 1.50 12.65
C VAL A 262 -4.56 0.74 13.05
N LEU A 263 -4.41 -0.38 13.76
CA LEU A 263 -5.48 -1.22 14.29
C LEU A 263 -5.75 -0.99 15.79
N ILE A 264 -4.88 -0.22 16.48
CA ILE A 264 -4.93 0.03 17.94
C ILE A 264 -5.09 1.52 18.24
N ASP A 265 -4.55 2.42 17.42
CA ASP A 265 -4.66 3.88 17.63
C ASP A 265 -6.07 4.40 17.26
N PRO A 266 -6.86 4.95 18.21
CA PRO A 266 -8.23 5.41 17.95
C PRO A 266 -8.33 6.51 16.89
N LEU A 267 -7.25 7.27 16.63
CA LEU A 267 -7.22 8.28 15.58
C LEU A 267 -7.03 7.68 14.18
N CYS A 268 -6.58 6.43 14.07
CA CYS A 268 -6.41 5.71 12.80
C CYS A 268 -7.47 4.61 12.57
N LYS A 269 -8.00 4.01 13.64
CA LYS A 269 -8.93 2.87 13.55
C LYS A 269 -10.15 3.12 12.67
N PRO A 270 -10.85 4.28 12.68
CA PRO A 270 -11.94 4.57 11.75
C PRO A 270 -11.55 4.48 10.26
N PHE A 271 -10.32 4.87 9.89
CA PHE A 271 -9.83 4.74 8.52
C PHE A 271 -9.51 3.28 8.16
N SER A 272 -8.94 2.53 9.11
CA SER A 272 -8.67 1.09 8.99
C SER A 272 -9.96 0.25 8.88
N MET A 273 -11.02 0.61 9.61
CA MET A 273 -12.34 -0.04 9.52
C MET A 273 -12.91 0.00 8.10
N GLY A 274 -12.57 1.04 7.32
CA GLY A 274 -12.98 1.24 5.93
C GLY A 274 -12.14 0.51 4.88
N ARG A 275 -11.24 -0.41 5.24
CA ARG A 275 -10.40 -1.16 4.29
C ARG A 275 -10.53 -2.66 4.51
N ASN A 276 -10.23 -3.46 3.48
CA ASN A 276 -10.04 -4.90 3.64
C ASN A 276 -8.61 -5.13 4.11
N LEU A 277 -8.40 -5.86 5.21
CA LEU A 277 -7.08 -5.96 5.84
C LEU A 277 -6.72 -7.40 6.20
N ILE A 278 -5.45 -7.77 6.05
CA ILE A 278 -4.84 -8.91 6.76
C ILE A 278 -4.07 -8.34 7.93
N CYS A 279 -4.62 -8.52 9.14
CA CYS A 279 -4.16 -7.84 10.35
C CYS A 279 -2.97 -8.58 10.96
N VAL A 280 -1.79 -7.96 10.99
CA VAL A 280 -0.54 -8.57 11.47
C VAL A 280 0.23 -7.67 12.42
N TYR A 281 0.85 -8.26 13.43
CA TYR A 281 1.86 -7.61 14.25
C TYR A 281 3.16 -7.47 13.45
N SER A 282 3.66 -6.25 13.29
CA SER A 282 4.89 -6.00 12.51
C SER A 282 6.11 -6.62 13.17
N LYS A 283 7.05 -7.13 12.37
CA LYS A 283 8.37 -7.60 12.87
C LYS A 283 9.09 -6.50 13.67
N LYS A 284 8.96 -5.23 13.25
CA LYS A 284 9.57 -4.06 13.91
C LYS A 284 9.10 -3.91 15.36
N HIS A 285 7.83 -4.24 15.64
CA HIS A 285 7.17 -4.08 16.95
C HIS A 285 6.86 -5.41 17.66
N MET A 286 7.43 -6.51 17.18
CA MET A 286 7.20 -7.85 17.73
C MET A 286 7.74 -7.99 19.16
N ASN A 287 8.89 -7.38 19.43
CA ASN A 287 9.66 -7.57 20.67
C ASN A 287 9.55 -6.42 21.68
N ASP A 288 8.86 -5.33 21.35
CA ASP A 288 8.75 -4.12 22.19
C ASP A 288 8.21 -4.40 23.59
N VAL A 289 7.29 -5.37 23.70
CA VAL A 289 6.81 -5.91 24.98
C VAL A 289 7.06 -7.42 24.97
N PRO A 290 8.17 -7.92 25.55
CA PRO A 290 8.57 -9.34 25.46
C PRO A 290 7.50 -10.34 25.93
N LYS A 291 6.64 -9.94 26.89
CA LYS A 291 5.52 -10.76 27.38
C LYS A 291 4.43 -11.01 26.34
N LEU A 292 4.33 -10.17 25.29
CA LEU A 292 3.31 -10.28 24.25
C LEU A 292 3.79 -11.01 22.98
N VAL A 293 5.09 -11.28 22.83
CA VAL A 293 5.70 -11.90 21.63
C VAL A 293 4.96 -13.17 21.19
N GLU A 294 4.65 -14.07 22.13
CA GLU A 294 3.98 -15.34 21.82
C GLU A 294 2.50 -15.17 21.43
N MET A 295 1.83 -14.15 21.97
CA MET A 295 0.48 -13.77 21.56
C MET A 295 0.51 -13.17 20.14
N LYS A 296 1.42 -12.21 19.89
CA LYS A 296 1.63 -11.58 18.58
C LYS A 296 1.95 -12.62 17.50
N ARG A 297 2.81 -13.61 17.78
CA ARG A 297 3.11 -14.76 16.89
C ARG A 297 1.87 -15.60 16.59
N LYS A 298 1.11 -16.00 17.62
CA LYS A 298 -0.14 -16.78 17.45
C LYS A 298 -1.19 -16.02 16.64
N ALA A 299 -1.30 -14.71 16.81
CA ALA A 299 -2.17 -13.87 16.00
C ALA A 299 -1.74 -13.89 14.52
N ASN A 300 -0.47 -13.61 14.21
CA ASN A 300 0.05 -13.66 12.84
C ASN A 300 -0.15 -15.05 12.19
N THR A 301 0.02 -16.14 12.95
CA THR A 301 -0.26 -17.50 12.46
C THR A 301 -1.73 -17.73 12.09
N ARG A 302 -2.69 -16.99 12.69
CA ARG A 302 -4.10 -17.01 12.26
C ARG A 302 -4.28 -16.18 10.98
N SER A 303 -3.76 -14.95 10.94
CA SER A 303 -3.90 -14.06 9.78
C SER A 303 -3.29 -14.65 8.50
N LEU A 304 -2.14 -15.32 8.61
CA LEU A 304 -1.52 -16.05 7.49
C LEU A 304 -2.33 -17.27 7.04
N LYS A 305 -3.11 -17.91 7.93
CA LYS A 305 -4.04 -19.00 7.55
C LYS A 305 -5.26 -18.45 6.80
N GLU A 306 -5.87 -17.36 7.28
CA GLU A 306 -6.97 -16.69 6.56
C GLU A 306 -6.51 -16.24 5.17
N MET A 307 -5.33 -15.63 5.06
CA MET A 307 -4.75 -15.23 3.78
C MET A 307 -4.51 -16.41 2.83
N ALA A 308 -4.05 -17.56 3.35
CA ALA A 308 -3.89 -18.79 2.56
C ALA A 308 -5.24 -19.40 2.10
N LEU A 309 -6.31 -19.24 2.90
CA LEU A 309 -7.67 -19.66 2.53
C LEU A 309 -8.27 -18.73 1.47
N LEU A 310 -8.07 -17.42 1.59
CA LEU A 310 -8.47 -16.43 0.59
C LEU A 310 -7.79 -16.65 -0.75
N LEU A 311 -6.46 -16.81 -0.77
CA LEU A 311 -5.70 -17.08 -1.99
C LEU A 311 -6.15 -18.39 -2.68
N ARG A 312 -6.53 -19.42 -1.92
CA ARG A 312 -7.13 -20.65 -2.47
C ARG A 312 -8.48 -20.40 -3.13
N GLY A 313 -9.24 -19.40 -2.68
CA GLY A 313 -10.50 -18.97 -3.29
C GLY A 313 -10.34 -18.26 -4.64
N GLY A 314 -9.14 -17.74 -4.95
CA GLY A 314 -8.87 -16.99 -6.18
C GLY A 314 -9.45 -15.55 -6.16
N SER A 315 -9.21 -14.81 -7.24
CA SER A 315 -9.64 -13.41 -7.43
C SER A 315 -9.25 -12.45 -6.28
N GLN A 316 -8.15 -12.73 -5.58
CA GLN A 316 -7.63 -11.86 -4.51
C GLN A 316 -6.62 -10.86 -5.07
N ILE A 317 -6.70 -9.60 -4.63
CA ILE A 317 -5.65 -8.60 -4.84
C ILE A 317 -5.15 -8.10 -3.48
N ILE A 318 -3.88 -8.41 -3.17
CA ILE A 318 -3.26 -8.18 -1.87
C ILE A 318 -2.11 -7.19 -2.02
N TRP A 319 -2.12 -6.12 -1.23
CA TRP A 319 -1.00 -5.19 -1.08
C TRP A 319 -0.19 -5.54 0.17
N ILE A 320 1.14 -5.52 0.06
CA ILE A 320 2.07 -5.67 1.17
C ILE A 320 3.28 -4.76 0.98
N ALA A 321 3.76 -4.19 2.09
CA ALA A 321 5.06 -3.54 2.16
C ALA A 321 6.10 -4.43 2.86
N PRO A 322 6.99 -5.12 2.14
CA PRO A 322 7.93 -6.07 2.75
C PRO A 322 8.96 -5.39 3.67
N SER A 323 9.12 -4.07 3.61
CA SER A 323 9.90 -3.29 4.58
C SER A 323 9.30 -3.28 5.99
N GLY A 324 8.05 -3.71 6.18
CA GLY A 324 7.39 -3.90 7.47
C GLY A 324 7.00 -2.61 8.21
N GLY A 325 7.02 -1.46 7.52
CA GLY A 325 6.57 -0.16 8.04
C GLY A 325 7.15 1.00 7.22
N ARG A 326 6.51 2.17 7.28
CA ARG A 326 6.77 3.37 6.46
C ARG A 326 8.25 3.70 6.22
N ASP A 327 8.53 4.26 5.05
CA ASP A 327 9.79 4.87 4.62
C ASP A 327 10.22 6.01 5.58
N ARG A 328 11.45 6.51 5.44
CA ARG A 328 12.01 7.61 6.24
C ARG A 328 12.98 8.47 5.42
N PRO A 329 13.18 9.75 5.77
CA PRO A 329 14.23 10.56 5.19
C PRO A 329 15.60 10.05 5.64
N TYR A 330 16.58 10.00 4.74
CA TYR A 330 17.98 9.71 5.11
C TYR A 330 18.51 10.84 6.00
N PRO A 331 19.02 10.58 7.22
CA PRO A 331 19.36 11.64 8.18
C PRO A 331 20.34 12.70 7.67
N GLN A 332 21.24 12.33 6.76
CA GLN A 332 22.30 13.19 6.22
C GLN A 332 21.85 14.07 5.05
N THR A 333 20.88 13.62 4.23
CA THR A 333 20.44 14.31 3.01
C THR A 333 18.99 14.82 3.09
N GLN A 334 18.21 14.33 4.05
CA GLN A 334 16.76 14.50 4.17
C GLN A 334 15.95 13.98 2.95
N GLU A 335 16.59 13.23 2.05
CA GLU A 335 15.91 12.63 0.89
C GLU A 335 15.15 11.36 1.27
N TRP A 336 13.98 11.18 0.66
CA TRP A 336 13.16 9.97 0.79
C TRP A 336 13.36 9.03 -0.39
N TYR A 337 13.38 7.73 -0.08
CA TYR A 337 13.39 6.58 -0.99
C TYR A 337 12.70 5.38 -0.31
N PRO A 338 12.29 4.34 -1.07
CA PRO A 338 11.81 3.08 -0.52
C PRO A 338 12.70 2.48 0.58
N ALA A 339 12.12 2.07 1.69
CA ALA A 339 12.83 1.31 2.72
C ALA A 339 13.15 -0.12 2.26
N PRO A 340 14.34 -0.68 2.56
CA PRO A 340 14.73 -2.03 2.16
C PRO A 340 13.72 -3.11 2.56
N PHE A 341 13.51 -4.07 1.66
CA PHE A 341 12.56 -5.18 1.83
C PHE A 341 13.14 -6.30 2.70
N ASP A 342 12.34 -6.85 3.62
CA ASP A 342 12.66 -8.09 4.32
C ASP A 342 12.43 -9.28 3.36
N ALA A 343 13.52 -9.87 2.86
CA ALA A 343 13.49 -10.96 1.88
C ALA A 343 12.71 -12.20 2.34
N SER A 344 12.65 -12.45 3.66
CA SER A 344 11.83 -13.53 4.21
C SER A 344 10.33 -13.25 4.08
N SER A 345 9.92 -11.98 4.06
CA SER A 345 8.52 -11.57 3.90
C SER A 345 8.09 -11.59 2.44
N VAL A 346 8.98 -11.18 1.53
CA VAL A 346 8.82 -11.40 0.08
C VAL A 346 8.66 -12.89 -0.23
N ASP A 347 9.56 -13.74 0.29
CA ASP A 347 9.54 -15.18 0.03
C ASP A 347 8.32 -15.89 0.66
N ASN A 348 7.90 -15.50 1.86
CA ASN A 348 6.67 -16.02 2.46
C ASN A 348 5.44 -15.72 1.59
N MET A 349 5.31 -14.48 1.09
CA MET A 349 4.21 -14.10 0.19
C MET A 349 4.28 -14.81 -1.15
N ARG A 350 5.48 -14.93 -1.73
CA ARG A 350 5.73 -15.69 -2.97
C ARG A 350 5.28 -17.14 -2.83
N ARG A 351 5.73 -17.84 -1.78
CA ARG A 351 5.32 -19.22 -1.48
C ARG A 351 3.81 -19.33 -1.30
N LEU A 352 3.17 -18.39 -0.59
CA LEU A 352 1.72 -18.41 -0.37
C LEU A 352 0.92 -18.20 -1.66
N ALA A 353 1.39 -17.36 -2.58
CA ALA A 353 0.79 -17.21 -3.91
C ALA A 353 0.93 -18.49 -4.74
N GLU A 354 2.15 -19.03 -4.88
CA GLU A 354 2.46 -20.26 -5.64
C GLU A 354 1.70 -21.49 -5.12
N HIS A 355 1.64 -21.67 -3.80
CA HIS A 355 1.10 -22.87 -3.16
C HIS A 355 -0.40 -22.72 -2.79
N SER A 356 -1.06 -21.65 -3.26
CA SER A 356 -2.49 -21.42 -3.05
C SER A 356 -3.37 -22.47 -3.75
N GLY A 357 -2.90 -23.03 -4.86
CA GLY A 357 -3.67 -23.87 -5.79
C GLY A 357 -4.27 -23.11 -6.98
N THR A 358 -4.12 -21.78 -7.00
CA THR A 358 -4.66 -20.86 -8.02
C THR A 358 -3.51 -20.03 -8.59
N PRO A 359 -3.47 -19.72 -9.91
CA PRO A 359 -2.36 -18.94 -10.47
C PRO A 359 -2.21 -17.58 -9.78
N GLY A 360 -0.99 -17.28 -9.31
CA GLY A 360 -0.67 -16.06 -8.57
C GLY A 360 0.43 -15.26 -9.27
N HIS A 361 0.27 -13.94 -9.32
CA HIS A 361 1.17 -13.01 -10.02
C HIS A 361 1.67 -11.95 -9.04
N ILE A 362 2.95 -11.58 -9.13
CA ILE A 362 3.63 -10.70 -8.17
C ILE A 362 4.20 -9.49 -8.90
N TYR A 363 3.68 -8.31 -8.61
CA TYR A 363 4.03 -7.05 -9.28
C TYR A 363 4.73 -6.08 -8.31
N PRO A 364 5.85 -5.44 -8.71
CA PRO A 364 6.47 -4.35 -7.95
C PRO A 364 5.68 -3.04 -8.12
N LEU A 365 5.16 -2.50 -7.02
CA LEU A 365 4.39 -1.26 -6.97
C LEU A 365 5.20 -0.17 -6.23
N ALA A 366 5.24 1.03 -6.77
CA ALA A 366 5.80 2.20 -6.10
C ALA A 366 4.70 3.19 -5.71
N ILE A 367 4.80 3.74 -4.51
CA ILE A 367 3.95 4.83 -4.02
C ILE A 367 4.82 6.00 -3.53
N LEU A 368 4.46 7.21 -3.93
CA LEU A 368 5.05 8.46 -3.45
C LEU A 368 3.92 9.34 -2.90
N CYS A 369 3.88 9.49 -1.57
CA CYS A 369 2.90 10.36 -0.91
C CYS A 369 3.32 10.85 0.49
N HIS A 370 4.59 10.67 0.88
CA HIS A 370 5.06 11.03 2.23
C HIS A 370 4.68 12.46 2.65
N ASP A 371 4.62 13.42 1.73
CA ASP A 371 4.31 14.82 2.03
C ASP A 371 2.88 15.03 2.59
N ILE A 372 1.89 14.20 2.22
CA ILE A 372 0.51 14.35 2.69
C ILE A 372 0.38 14.06 4.19
N MET A 373 1.09 13.05 4.70
CA MET A 373 1.01 12.63 6.10
C MET A 373 2.32 11.91 6.52
N PRO A 374 3.43 12.65 6.66
CA PRO A 374 4.75 12.06 6.83
C PRO A 374 4.88 11.39 8.20
N PRO A 375 5.55 10.22 8.29
CA PRO A 375 5.91 9.63 9.56
C PRO A 375 6.91 10.51 10.34
N PRO A 376 6.93 10.43 11.69
CA PRO A 376 8.00 10.99 12.50
C PRO A 376 9.38 10.53 12.02
N PRO A 377 10.45 11.36 12.07
CA PRO A 377 11.77 11.04 11.51
C PRO A 377 12.42 9.74 12.05
N HIS A 378 11.93 9.23 13.18
CA HIS A 378 12.39 8.00 13.81
C HIS A 378 11.24 7.00 13.99
N VAL A 379 11.57 5.75 14.35
CA VAL A 379 10.56 4.76 14.74
C VAL A 379 10.30 4.92 16.23
N GLU A 380 9.25 5.66 16.58
CA GLU A 380 8.76 5.79 17.95
C GLU A 380 8.29 4.43 18.50
N LYS A 381 8.22 4.28 19.82
CA LYS A 381 7.77 3.04 20.49
C LYS A 381 6.30 3.06 20.92
N GLU A 382 5.81 4.24 21.28
CA GLU A 382 4.46 4.43 21.80
C GLU A 382 3.44 4.53 20.65
N ILE A 383 2.18 4.82 20.99
CA ILE A 383 1.06 4.99 20.05
C ILE A 383 0.50 6.40 20.28
N GLY A 384 -0.02 7.05 19.24
CA GLY A 384 -0.37 8.47 19.30
C GLY A 384 0.72 9.42 18.76
N GLU A 385 1.43 9.03 17.69
CA GLU A 385 2.38 9.94 17.01
C GLU A 385 1.69 11.23 16.51
N GLU A 386 2.45 12.32 16.36
CA GLU A 386 1.89 13.57 15.84
C GLU A 386 1.59 13.47 14.32
N ARG A 387 0.35 13.76 13.93
CA ARG A 387 -0.07 13.77 12.52
C ARG A 387 0.18 15.15 11.93
N VAL A 388 1.39 15.36 11.40
CA VAL A 388 1.62 16.43 10.42
C VAL A 388 0.84 16.07 9.15
N ILE A 389 0.16 17.06 8.55
CA ILE A 389 -0.63 16.89 7.32
C ILE A 389 -0.32 18.06 6.38
N SER A 390 -0.24 17.80 5.07
CA SER A 390 -0.15 18.84 4.03
C SER A 390 -0.98 18.50 2.79
N PHE A 391 -1.20 19.49 1.93
CA PHE A 391 -1.75 19.29 0.58
C PHE A 391 -0.60 19.11 -0.42
N HIS A 392 -0.55 17.97 -1.11
CA HIS A 392 0.55 17.67 -2.03
C HIS A 392 0.18 16.72 -3.18
N GLY A 393 0.98 16.74 -4.24
CA GLY A 393 0.90 15.79 -5.35
C GLY A 393 1.43 14.41 -4.96
N VAL A 394 0.81 13.35 -5.48
CA VAL A 394 1.12 11.96 -5.13
C VAL A 394 1.23 11.05 -6.35
N GLY A 395 1.97 9.96 -6.20
CA GLY A 395 2.26 9.02 -7.28
C GLY A 395 1.94 7.58 -6.87
N VAL A 396 1.34 6.83 -7.79
CA VAL A 396 1.33 5.36 -7.76
C VAL A 396 1.81 4.86 -9.11
N SER A 397 2.69 3.86 -9.12
CA SER A 397 3.16 3.21 -10.34
C SER A 397 3.22 1.71 -10.11
N VAL A 398 3.03 0.94 -11.16
CA VAL A 398 3.34 -0.50 -11.15
C VAL A 398 4.14 -0.87 -12.40
N ALA A 399 5.02 -1.88 -12.30
CA ALA A 399 5.78 -2.40 -13.45
C ALA A 399 5.48 -3.90 -13.63
N PRO A 400 5.85 -4.52 -14.77
CA PRO A 400 5.49 -5.92 -15.06
C PRO A 400 5.90 -6.91 -13.96
N GLY A 401 5.10 -7.97 -13.82
CA GLY A 401 5.30 -8.96 -12.76
C GLY A 401 6.61 -9.73 -12.90
N ILE A 402 7.40 -9.83 -11.82
CA ILE A 402 8.72 -10.47 -11.86
C ILE A 402 8.58 -11.96 -11.59
N ASN A 403 9.01 -12.78 -12.55
CA ASN A 403 8.97 -14.24 -12.43
C ASN A 403 10.13 -14.79 -11.60
N PHE A 404 9.83 -15.51 -10.52
CA PHE A 404 10.83 -16.15 -9.66
C PHE A 404 11.65 -17.22 -10.40
N SER A 405 11.07 -17.97 -11.36
CA SER A 405 11.81 -19.02 -12.06
C SER A 405 12.91 -18.48 -12.98
N GLU A 406 12.74 -17.25 -13.49
CA GLU A 406 13.73 -16.60 -14.35
C GLU A 406 14.90 -16.04 -13.54
N ILE A 407 14.62 -15.39 -12.40
CA ILE A 407 15.67 -14.90 -11.50
C ILE A 407 16.45 -16.06 -10.85
N SER A 408 15.74 -17.07 -10.33
CA SER A 408 16.35 -18.19 -9.62
C SER A 408 17.16 -19.15 -10.52
N ALA A 409 16.96 -19.13 -11.84
CA ALA A 409 17.69 -19.98 -12.79
C ALA A 409 19.20 -19.64 -12.88
N ALA A 410 19.62 -18.46 -12.42
CA ALA A 410 21.03 -18.03 -12.41
C ALA A 410 21.73 -18.20 -11.05
N CYS A 411 21.01 -18.60 -10.00
CA CYS A 411 21.54 -18.68 -8.64
C CYS A 411 22.02 -20.09 -8.29
N GLU A 412 23.10 -20.20 -7.50
CA GLU A 412 23.66 -21.48 -7.07
C GLU A 412 22.81 -22.17 -5.99
N ASN A 413 22.05 -21.39 -5.20
CA ASN A 413 21.33 -21.89 -4.03
C ASN A 413 20.02 -21.13 -3.70
N PRO A 414 19.12 -21.70 -2.88
CA PRO A 414 17.82 -21.10 -2.60
C PRO A 414 17.86 -19.80 -1.79
N GLU A 415 18.91 -19.54 -1.01
CA GLU A 415 19.04 -18.31 -0.22
C GLU A 415 19.46 -17.14 -1.11
N GLU A 416 20.41 -17.37 -2.01
CA GLU A 416 20.79 -16.44 -3.07
C GLU A 416 19.60 -16.11 -3.98
N ALA A 417 18.85 -17.12 -4.44
CA ALA A 417 17.64 -16.91 -5.27
C ALA A 417 16.58 -16.04 -4.57
N LYS A 418 16.45 -16.18 -3.24
CA LYS A 418 15.52 -15.42 -2.39
C LYS A 418 15.95 -13.95 -2.25
N GLU A 419 17.25 -13.69 -2.03
CA GLU A 419 17.78 -12.32 -1.97
C GLU A 419 17.78 -11.66 -3.37
N ALA A 420 18.18 -12.37 -4.43
CA ALA A 420 18.16 -11.88 -5.81
C ALA A 420 16.75 -11.48 -6.27
N TYR A 421 15.73 -12.29 -5.96
CA TYR A 421 14.33 -11.96 -6.26
C TYR A 421 13.82 -10.75 -5.46
N THR A 422 14.22 -10.64 -4.20
CA THR A 422 13.91 -9.48 -3.34
C THR A 422 14.54 -8.21 -3.89
N GLN A 423 15.80 -8.28 -4.33
CA GLN A 423 16.53 -7.16 -4.92
C GLN A 423 15.92 -6.75 -6.27
N ALA A 424 15.49 -7.70 -7.11
CA ALA A 424 14.83 -7.40 -8.38
C ALA A 424 13.51 -6.61 -8.17
N LEU A 425 12.67 -7.05 -7.23
CA LEU A 425 11.45 -6.32 -6.86
C LEU A 425 11.76 -4.94 -6.30
N TYR A 426 12.70 -4.85 -5.34
CA TYR A 426 13.09 -3.58 -4.72
C TYR A 426 13.69 -2.58 -5.72
N ASN A 427 14.51 -3.05 -6.67
CA ASN A 427 15.08 -2.22 -7.73
C ASN A 427 13.98 -1.62 -8.61
N SER A 428 13.01 -2.43 -9.05
CA SER A 428 11.89 -1.95 -9.87
C SER A 428 11.00 -0.95 -9.10
N VAL A 429 10.73 -1.19 -7.81
CA VAL A 429 10.02 -0.21 -6.97
C VAL A 429 10.81 1.10 -6.84
N THR A 430 12.15 1.02 -6.70
CA THR A 430 13.02 2.20 -6.59
C THR A 430 13.08 3.00 -7.89
N GLU A 431 13.16 2.33 -9.04
CA GLU A 431 13.15 2.97 -10.37
C GLU A 431 11.85 3.72 -10.63
N GLN A 432 10.71 3.05 -10.43
CA GLN A 432 9.39 3.65 -10.52
C GLN A 432 9.21 4.83 -9.54
N TYR A 433 9.69 4.69 -8.31
CA TYR A 433 9.66 5.76 -7.32
C TYR A 433 10.46 6.99 -7.79
N ASN A 434 11.62 6.80 -8.42
CA ASN A 434 12.45 7.89 -8.95
C ASN A 434 11.78 8.60 -10.13
N VAL A 435 11.00 7.90 -10.95
CA VAL A 435 10.16 8.50 -11.99
C VAL A 435 9.04 9.36 -11.38
N LEU A 436 8.31 8.83 -10.38
CA LEU A 436 7.29 9.60 -9.64
C LEU A 436 7.89 10.84 -8.95
N LYS A 437 9.07 10.70 -8.32
CA LYS A 437 9.83 11.79 -7.67
C LYS A 437 10.24 12.87 -8.70
N SER A 438 10.63 12.46 -9.90
CA SER A 438 10.99 13.38 -10.99
C SER A 438 9.76 14.11 -11.56
N ALA A 439 8.62 13.43 -11.65
CA ALA A 439 7.36 14.03 -12.08
C ALA A 439 6.85 15.08 -11.08
N ILE A 440 6.82 14.73 -9.79
CA ILE A 440 6.18 15.49 -8.71
C ILE A 440 7.15 16.52 -8.12
N HIS A 441 8.16 16.09 -7.33
CA HIS A 441 9.13 17.00 -6.71
C HIS A 441 10.03 17.67 -7.73
N GLY A 442 10.42 16.94 -8.79
CA GLY A 442 11.18 17.46 -9.93
C GLY A 442 10.36 18.31 -10.90
N LYS A 443 9.03 18.36 -10.75
CA LYS A 443 8.08 19.18 -11.54
C LYS A 443 8.12 18.94 -13.05
N GLN A 444 8.60 17.78 -13.49
CA GLN A 444 8.61 17.39 -14.91
C GLN A 444 7.23 16.89 -15.38
N GLY A 445 6.35 16.52 -14.44
CA GLY A 445 5.06 15.88 -14.72
C GLY A 445 5.19 14.68 -15.65
N LEU A 446 4.35 14.63 -16.68
CA LEU A 446 4.35 13.55 -17.68
C LEU A 446 5.69 13.40 -18.43
N GLN A 447 6.54 14.43 -18.47
CA GLN A 447 7.86 14.37 -19.14
C GLN A 447 8.91 13.58 -18.35
N ALA A 448 8.63 13.19 -17.10
CA ALA A 448 9.45 12.24 -16.37
C ALA A 448 9.32 10.79 -16.86
N SER A 449 8.35 10.50 -17.75
CA SER A 449 8.10 9.14 -18.25
C SER A 449 9.33 8.56 -18.95
N ILE A 450 9.64 7.30 -18.65
CA ILE A 450 10.69 6.50 -19.29
C ILE A 450 10.04 5.30 -20.02
N PRO A 451 10.76 4.55 -20.88
CA PRO A 451 10.17 3.44 -21.64
C PRO A 451 9.40 2.42 -20.78
N ASP A 452 9.90 2.16 -19.56
CA ASP A 452 9.35 1.18 -18.62
C ASP A 452 8.33 1.78 -17.62
N VAL A 453 8.15 3.11 -17.61
CA VAL A 453 7.20 3.83 -16.73
C VAL A 453 6.55 5.00 -17.48
N SER A 454 5.39 4.72 -18.07
CA SER A 454 4.54 5.70 -18.76
C SER A 454 3.56 6.36 -17.78
N LEU A 455 3.70 7.66 -17.55
CA LEU A 455 2.86 8.40 -16.60
C LEU A 455 1.53 8.89 -17.22
N SER A 456 0.50 8.99 -16.40
CA SER A 456 -0.85 9.41 -16.78
C SER A 456 -1.58 10.15 -15.66
N GLN A 457 -2.69 10.81 -15.97
CA GLN A 457 -3.58 11.47 -15.00
C GLN A 457 -5.04 11.10 -15.32
N PRO A 458 -5.49 9.88 -14.96
CA PRO A 458 -6.75 9.32 -15.47
C PRO A 458 -8.02 10.15 -15.17
N TRP A 459 -8.01 10.94 -14.10
CA TRP A 459 -9.10 11.84 -13.69
C TRP A 459 -9.21 13.16 -14.50
N ASN A 460 -8.25 13.46 -15.40
CA ASN A 460 -8.24 14.65 -16.26
C ASN A 460 -8.80 14.36 -17.67
N SER A 461 -9.70 13.38 -17.81
CA SER A 461 -10.26 12.87 -19.08
C SER A 461 -11.55 13.57 -19.51
#